data_AF-J9F7H5-F1
#
_entry.id   AF-J9F7H5-F1
#
_cell.length_a   1.000
_cell.length_b   1.000
_cell.length_c   1.000
_cell.angle_alpha   90.00
_cell.angle_beta   90.00
_cell.angle_gamma   90.00
#
_symmetry.space_group_name_H-M   'P 1'
#
loop_
_entity.id
_entity.type
_entity.pdbx_description
1 polymer ?
#
loop_
_entity_poly.entity_id
_entity_poly.type
_entity_poly.pdbx_seq_one_letter_code
_entity_poly.pdbx_strand_id
1 'polypeptide(L)'
;MDRLAVDSTQMVYCNFNILVSCPVDKVTPVTSYLETKLYECGIMLSRTAYNQLELFTDSFPGNAYAFNPDYDLFLTLSDAALCFFFKEHLKGSENTPLTTYYTDRQGLPVCIDITGKEGKVKMTDNSNFFCIGPSG
;
A
#
# COMPACT_ATOMS: atom_id res chain seq x y z
N MET A 1 -18.57 10.64 20.26
CA MET A 1 -19.81 11.23 19.71
C MET A 1 -19.71 12.74 19.58
N ASP A 2 -19.09 13.45 20.53
CA ASP A 2 -19.00 14.93 20.48
C ASP A 2 -18.24 15.47 19.26
N ARG A 3 -17.17 14.79 18.81
CA ARG A 3 -16.43 15.17 17.59
C ARG A 3 -17.25 15.14 16.29
N LEU A 4 -18.21 14.22 16.20
CA LEU A 4 -19.04 14.02 15.01
C LEU A 4 -20.01 15.19 14.80
N ALA A 5 -20.56 15.71 15.90
CA ALA A 5 -21.50 16.82 15.87
C ALA A 5 -20.81 18.20 15.69
N VAL A 6 -19.54 18.31 16.09
CA VAL A 6 -18.79 19.59 16.06
C VAL A 6 -18.01 19.77 14.75
N ASP A 7 -17.40 18.71 14.21
CA ASP A 7 -16.47 18.81 13.07
C ASP A 7 -17.09 18.47 11.69
N SER A 8 -18.40 18.21 11.60
CA SER A 8 -19.07 17.77 10.35
C SER A 8 -18.38 16.56 9.68
N THR A 9 -17.73 15.70 10.47
CA THR A 9 -16.98 14.53 9.99
C THR A 9 -17.95 13.46 9.49
N GLN A 10 -17.75 12.97 8.27
CA GLN A 10 -18.61 11.96 7.68
C GLN A 10 -18.25 10.58 8.22
N MET A 11 -19.27 9.79 8.59
CA MET A 11 -19.09 8.37 8.84
C MET A 11 -19.17 7.62 7.52
N VAL A 12 -18.21 6.72 7.32
CA VAL A 12 -18.10 5.89 6.13
C VAL A 12 -18.02 4.43 6.53
N TYR A 13 -18.65 3.56 5.75
CA TYR A 13 -18.43 2.13 5.84
C TYR A 13 -17.16 1.78 5.07
N CYS A 14 -16.27 1.01 5.70
CA CYS A 14 -15.04 0.55 5.07
C CYS A 14 -14.78 -0.92 5.40
N ASN A 15 -14.07 -1.60 4.48
CA ASN A 15 -13.46 -2.90 4.69
C ASN A 15 -11.95 -2.75 4.48
N PHE A 16 -11.16 -3.50 5.26
CA PHE A 16 -9.70 -3.55 5.10
C PHE A 16 -9.24 -4.98 4.85
N ASN A 17 -8.62 -5.18 3.71
CA ASN A 17 -8.04 -6.45 3.29
C ASN A 17 -6.52 -6.39 3.35
N ILE A 18 -5.89 -7.44 3.90
CA ILE A 18 -4.44 -7.61 3.88
C ILE A 18 -4.11 -8.72 2.89
N LEU A 19 -3.57 -8.35 1.74
CA LEU A 19 -3.14 -9.28 0.70
C LEU A 19 -1.67 -9.63 0.88
N VAL A 20 -1.35 -10.92 0.94
CA VAL A 20 0.02 -11.39 1.16
C VAL A 20 0.40 -12.41 0.11
N SER A 21 1.52 -12.19 -0.55
CA SER A 21 2.13 -13.14 -1.47
C SER A 21 3.31 -13.81 -0.76
N CYS A 22 3.26 -15.13 -0.63
CA CYS A 22 4.38 -15.91 -0.11
C CYS A 22 4.46 -17.28 -0.80
N PRO A 23 5.65 -17.92 -0.79
CA PRO A 23 5.81 -19.32 -1.20
C PRO A 23 4.87 -20.25 -0.41
N VAL A 24 4.39 -21.33 -1.05
CA VAL A 24 3.38 -22.25 -0.46
C VAL A 24 3.87 -22.86 0.87
N ASP A 25 5.17 -23.11 0.99
CA ASP A 25 5.83 -23.61 2.20
C ASP A 25 5.80 -22.62 3.38
N LYS A 26 5.54 -21.34 3.13
CA LYS A 26 5.56 -20.26 4.14
C LYS A 26 4.18 -19.70 4.48
N VAL A 27 3.11 -20.22 3.89
CA VAL A 27 1.75 -19.71 4.13
C VAL A 27 1.38 -19.76 5.61
N THR A 28 1.52 -20.93 6.25
CA THR A 28 1.18 -21.11 7.68
C THR A 28 1.95 -20.17 8.62
N PRO A 29 3.30 -20.10 8.58
CA PRO A 29 4.03 -19.21 9.48
C PRO A 29 3.74 -17.73 9.24
N VAL A 30 3.47 -17.33 7.99
CA VAL A 30 3.09 -15.96 7.65
C VAL A 30 1.71 -15.62 8.21
N THR A 31 0.72 -16.49 8.04
CA THR A 31 -0.63 -16.29 8.60
C THR A 31 -0.59 -16.16 10.13
N SER A 32 0.12 -17.07 10.81
CA SER A 32 0.24 -17.03 12.28
C SER A 32 0.97 -15.76 12.78
N TYR A 33 1.98 -15.30 12.04
CA TYR A 33 2.65 -14.05 12.36
C TYR A 33 1.69 -12.85 12.28
N LEU A 34 0.88 -12.77 11.21
CA LEU A 34 -0.10 -11.70 11.03
C LEU A 34 -1.18 -11.74 12.11
N GLU A 35 -1.71 -12.91 12.42
CA GLU A 35 -2.67 -13.08 13.52
C GLU A 35 -2.10 -12.57 14.85
N THR A 36 -0.85 -12.92 15.15
CA THR A 36 -0.19 -12.47 16.38
C THR A 36 -0.02 -10.95 16.41
N LYS A 37 0.43 -10.35 15.31
CA LYS A 37 0.64 -8.90 15.23
C LYS A 37 -0.66 -8.10 15.25
N LEU A 38 -1.70 -8.58 14.59
CA LEU A 38 -3.02 -7.95 14.65
C LEU A 38 -3.61 -8.06 16.05
N TYR A 39 -3.44 -9.20 16.71
CA TYR A 39 -3.86 -9.39 18.10
C TYR A 39 -3.13 -8.44 19.07
N GLU A 40 -1.82 -8.23 18.91
CA GLU A 40 -1.05 -7.23 19.67
C GLU A 40 -1.61 -5.80 19.49
N CYS A 41 -2.15 -5.49 18.31
CA CYS A 41 -2.83 -4.22 18.02
C CYS A 41 -4.30 -4.17 18.49
N GLY A 42 -4.80 -5.24 19.14
CA GLY A 42 -6.21 -5.35 19.57
C GLY A 42 -7.19 -5.66 18.44
N ILE A 43 -6.70 -6.04 17.26
CA ILE A 43 -7.52 -6.41 16.09
C ILE A 43 -7.70 -7.92 16.11
N MET A 44 -8.94 -8.38 16.31
CA MET A 44 -9.28 -9.80 16.25
C MET A 44 -9.73 -10.17 14.83
N LEU A 45 -9.00 -11.08 14.19
CA LEU A 45 -9.43 -11.67 12.93
C LEU A 45 -10.59 -12.64 13.17
N SER A 46 -11.71 -12.42 12.50
CA SER A 46 -12.88 -13.28 12.62
C SER A 46 -12.70 -14.57 11.81
N ARG A 47 -12.68 -15.72 12.51
CA ARG A 47 -12.68 -17.06 11.91
C ARG A 47 -14.03 -17.47 11.29
N THR A 48 -15.03 -16.58 11.21
CA THR A 48 -16.29 -16.87 10.52
C THR A 48 -16.43 -16.13 9.19
N ALA A 49 -15.53 -15.19 8.88
CA ALA A 49 -15.47 -14.45 7.61
C ALA A 49 -14.60 -15.19 6.56
N TYR A 50 -14.86 -16.49 6.34
CA TYR A 50 -13.97 -17.38 5.57
C TYR A 50 -14.29 -17.51 4.08
N ASN A 51 -15.14 -16.68 3.48
CA ASN A 51 -15.18 -16.64 2.03
C ASN A 51 -13.99 -15.83 1.50
N GLN A 52 -12.79 -16.35 1.71
CA GLN A 52 -11.51 -15.73 1.36
C GLN A 52 -11.42 -15.44 -0.14
N LEU A 53 -12.12 -16.21 -0.96
CA LEU A 53 -12.20 -15.97 -2.41
C LEU A 53 -13.10 -14.77 -2.75
N GLU A 54 -14.21 -14.61 -2.04
CA GLU A 54 -15.11 -13.45 -2.19
C GLU A 54 -14.39 -12.18 -1.72
N LEU A 55 -13.81 -12.19 -0.52
CA LEU A 55 -12.99 -11.08 -0.01
C LEU A 55 -11.82 -10.73 -0.93
N PHE A 56 -11.17 -11.74 -1.52
CA PHE A 56 -10.11 -11.52 -2.51
C PHE A 56 -10.65 -10.84 -3.77
N THR A 57 -11.81 -11.27 -4.26
CA THR A 57 -12.44 -10.69 -5.47
C THR A 57 -12.91 -9.25 -5.22
N ASP A 58 -13.41 -8.98 -4.02
CA ASP A 58 -13.94 -7.68 -3.61
C ASP A 58 -12.83 -6.68 -3.27
N SER A 59 -11.63 -7.19 -2.99
CA SER A 59 -10.43 -6.36 -2.82
C SER A 59 -9.99 -5.65 -4.11
N PHE A 60 -10.43 -6.13 -5.28
CA PHE A 60 -10.10 -5.47 -6.54
C PHE A 60 -10.82 -4.13 -6.69
N PRO A 61 -10.15 -3.10 -7.24
CA PRO A 61 -10.76 -1.79 -7.45
C PRO A 61 -12.05 -1.90 -8.25
N GLY A 62 -13.11 -1.32 -7.72
CA GLY A 62 -14.43 -1.34 -8.33
C GLY A 62 -15.35 -2.44 -7.80
N ASN A 63 -14.87 -3.52 -7.17
CA ASN A 63 -15.75 -4.61 -6.69
C ASN A 63 -16.28 -4.43 -5.26
N ALA A 64 -16.00 -3.30 -4.61
CA ALA A 64 -16.37 -3.07 -3.21
C ALA A 64 -17.89 -3.08 -2.92
N TYR A 65 -18.75 -3.10 -3.94
CA TYR A 65 -20.20 -3.26 -3.76
C TYR A 65 -20.63 -4.70 -3.44
N ALA A 66 -19.76 -5.68 -3.61
CA ALA A 66 -20.04 -7.08 -3.31
C ALA A 66 -19.84 -7.44 -1.83
N PHE A 67 -19.17 -6.57 -1.05
CA PHE A 67 -19.03 -6.74 0.39
C PHE A 67 -20.38 -6.86 1.08
N ASN A 68 -20.49 -7.83 1.99
CA ASN A 68 -21.67 -7.97 2.81
C ASN A 68 -21.74 -6.83 3.86
N PRO A 69 -22.81 -6.03 3.88
CA PRO A 69 -22.96 -4.92 4.83
C PRO A 69 -22.96 -5.34 6.29
N ASP A 70 -23.36 -6.59 6.60
CA ASP A 70 -23.57 -7.06 7.96
C ASP A 70 -22.28 -7.49 8.67
N TYR A 71 -21.25 -7.90 7.92
CA TYR A 71 -20.02 -8.45 8.50
C TYR A 71 -18.72 -8.03 7.82
N ASP A 72 -18.72 -7.66 6.54
CA ASP A 72 -17.49 -7.24 5.85
C ASP A 72 -17.19 -5.77 6.07
N LEU A 73 -18.21 -4.95 6.31
CA LEU A 73 -18.07 -3.52 6.51
C LEU A 73 -18.11 -3.16 7.98
N PHE A 74 -17.22 -2.24 8.38
CA PHE A 74 -17.32 -1.58 9.67
C PHE A 74 -17.42 -0.07 9.51
N LEU A 75 -18.07 0.58 10.48
CA LEU A 75 -18.31 2.01 10.47
C LEU A 75 -17.12 2.76 11.09
N THR A 76 -16.54 3.68 10.35
CA THR A 76 -15.43 4.53 10.82
C THR A 76 -15.61 5.99 10.38
N LEU A 77 -14.76 6.88 10.90
CA LEU A 77 -14.69 8.27 10.46
C LEU A 77 -13.94 8.37 9.13
N SER A 78 -14.35 9.27 8.24
CA SER A 78 -13.71 9.53 6.94
C SER A 78 -12.19 9.68 7.05
N ASP A 79 -11.72 10.42 8.05
CA ASP A 79 -10.30 10.72 8.23
C ASP A 79 -9.49 9.48 8.62
N ALA A 80 -10.09 8.60 9.44
CA ALA A 80 -9.47 7.34 9.82
C ALA A 80 -9.43 6.35 8.64
N ALA A 81 -10.45 6.36 7.78
CA ALA A 81 -10.45 5.54 6.56
C ALA A 81 -9.34 5.98 5.58
N LEU A 82 -9.11 7.29 5.44
CA LEU A 82 -8.08 7.83 4.54
C LEU A 82 -6.65 7.47 4.95
N CYS A 83 -6.37 7.36 6.26
CA CYS A 83 -5.04 7.01 6.77
C CYS A 83 -4.53 5.65 6.28
N PHE A 84 -5.43 4.71 5.97
CA PHE A 84 -5.05 3.36 5.52
C PHE A 84 -4.84 3.23 4.00
N PHE A 85 -5.24 4.23 3.21
CA PHE A 85 -4.87 4.34 1.80
C PHE A 85 -3.44 4.91 1.60
N PHE A 86 -2.74 5.23 2.68
CA PHE A 86 -1.43 5.87 2.61
C PHE A 86 -0.33 4.87 2.20
N LYS A 87 -0.06 4.84 0.89
CA LYS A 87 1.18 4.41 0.21
C LYS A 87 1.63 2.97 0.50
N GLU A 88 1.10 2.02 -0.28
CA GLU A 88 1.40 0.58 -0.20
C GLU A 88 2.84 0.18 -0.57
N HIS A 89 3.62 1.05 -1.20
CA HIS A 89 5.04 0.77 -1.49
C HIS A 89 5.91 2.03 -1.39
N LEU A 90 7.01 1.91 -0.64
CA LEU A 90 8.09 2.90 -0.71
C LEU A 90 8.66 2.90 -2.12
N LYS A 91 8.98 4.08 -2.67
CA LYS A 91 9.63 4.14 -3.98
C LYS A 91 10.97 3.40 -3.91
N GLY A 92 11.07 2.29 -4.62
CA GLY A 92 12.31 1.54 -4.74
C GLY A 92 13.37 2.34 -5.51
N SER A 93 14.62 2.12 -5.17
CA SER A 93 15.75 2.65 -5.94
C SER A 93 15.86 1.92 -7.28
N GLU A 94 16.13 2.66 -8.35
CA GLU A 94 16.42 2.08 -9.65
C GLU A 94 17.79 1.39 -9.66
N ASN A 95 17.87 0.23 -10.31
CA ASN A 95 19.13 -0.46 -10.57
C ASN A 95 19.72 0.06 -11.88
N THR A 96 20.71 0.94 -11.77
CA THR A 96 21.39 1.61 -12.89
C THR A 96 22.88 1.83 -12.56
N PRO A 97 23.78 1.80 -13.56
CA PRO A 97 25.17 2.24 -13.40
C PRO A 97 25.31 3.74 -13.11
N LEU A 98 24.31 4.58 -13.43
CA LEU A 98 24.33 6.01 -13.13
C LEU A 98 23.36 6.33 -11.98
N THR A 99 23.87 6.30 -10.75
CA THR A 99 23.05 6.55 -9.56
C THR A 99 22.89 8.03 -9.28
N THR A 100 21.70 8.59 -9.54
CA THR A 100 21.33 9.94 -9.10
C THR A 100 20.30 9.85 -7.99
N TYR A 101 20.62 10.34 -6.80
CA TYR A 101 19.71 10.28 -5.66
C TYR A 101 18.82 11.52 -5.58
N TYR A 102 17.51 11.29 -5.58
CA TYR A 102 16.51 12.31 -5.27
C TYR A 102 15.83 12.01 -3.94
N THR A 103 15.29 13.03 -3.32
CA THR A 103 14.56 12.90 -2.07
C THR A 103 13.07 12.71 -2.36
N ASP A 104 12.47 11.65 -1.83
CA ASP A 104 11.00 11.51 -1.82
C ASP A 104 10.37 12.57 -0.90
N ARG A 105 9.04 12.76 -0.97
CA ARG A 105 8.29 13.74 -0.14
C ARG A 105 8.50 13.57 1.38
N GLN A 106 9.04 12.43 1.81
CA GLN A 106 9.32 12.09 3.20
C GLN A 106 10.79 12.28 3.61
N GLY A 107 11.67 12.74 2.71
CA GLY A 107 13.08 12.91 3.04
C GLY A 107 13.98 11.71 2.70
N LEU A 108 13.43 10.59 2.22
CA LEU A 108 14.20 9.38 1.93
C LEU A 108 14.90 9.47 0.56
N PRO A 109 16.21 9.17 0.45
CA PRO A 109 16.91 9.14 -0.82
C PRO A 109 16.47 7.92 -1.66
N VAL A 110 16.08 8.19 -2.90
CA VAL A 110 15.67 7.23 -3.92
C VAL A 110 16.58 7.40 -5.12
N CYS A 111 17.23 6.32 -5.56
CA CYS A 111 18.03 6.31 -6.77
C CYS A 111 17.09 6.37 -8.00
N ILE A 112 17.32 7.33 -8.88
CA ILE A 112 16.61 7.50 -10.14
C ILE A 112 17.64 7.60 -11.25
N ASP A 113 17.46 6.82 -12.30
CA ASP A 113 18.21 7.02 -13.54
C ASP A 113 17.59 8.16 -14.34
N ILE A 114 18.33 9.25 -14.50
CA ILE A 114 17.91 10.41 -15.28
C ILE A 114 18.12 10.25 -16.79
N THR A 115 18.81 9.19 -17.23
CA THR A 115 19.10 8.94 -18.65
C THR A 115 17.95 8.27 -19.39
N GLY A 116 17.04 7.62 -18.66
CA GLY A 116 15.94 6.80 -19.21
C GLY A 116 16.39 5.56 -20.02
N LYS A 117 17.70 5.34 -20.19
CA LYS A 117 18.25 4.27 -21.05
C LYS A 117 18.78 3.08 -20.27
N GLU A 118 19.59 3.34 -19.25
CA GLU A 118 20.30 2.31 -18.47
C GLU A 118 19.45 1.76 -17.31
N GLY A 119 18.44 2.53 -16.91
CA GLY A 119 17.51 2.18 -15.85
C GLY A 119 16.65 0.98 -16.21
N LYS A 120 16.66 -0.05 -15.35
CA LYS A 120 15.83 -1.25 -15.55
C LYS A 120 14.32 -0.95 -15.43
N VAL A 121 13.95 0.04 -14.62
CA VAL A 121 12.56 0.42 -14.33
C VAL A 121 12.10 1.57 -15.24
N LYS A 122 13.04 2.39 -15.71
CA LYS A 122 12.83 3.57 -16.55
C LYS A 122 11.84 4.53 -15.90
N MET A 123 12.17 4.97 -14.69
CA MET A 123 11.33 5.93 -13.95
C MET A 123 11.25 7.30 -14.65
N THR A 124 12.16 7.57 -15.58
CA THR A 124 12.17 8.75 -16.45
C THR A 124 12.02 8.31 -17.91
N ASP A 125 11.23 9.09 -18.67
CA ASP A 125 11.03 8.93 -20.11
C ASP A 125 11.90 9.91 -20.93
N ASN A 126 12.38 10.97 -20.27
CA ASN A 126 13.22 11.97 -20.89
C ASN A 126 14.68 11.51 -20.97
N SER A 127 15.18 11.33 -22.18
CA SER A 127 16.57 10.95 -22.48
C SER A 127 17.41 12.12 -23.02
N ASN A 128 16.88 13.34 -22.98
CA ASN A 128 17.61 14.55 -23.34
C ASN A 128 18.46 15.00 -22.15
N PHE A 129 19.67 14.45 -22.04
CA PHE A 129 20.66 14.88 -21.06
C PHE A 129 21.99 15.17 -21.74
N PHE A 130 22.68 16.18 -21.21
CA PHE A 130 24.01 16.57 -21.65
C PHE A 130 25.00 16.12 -20.58
N CYS A 131 25.62 14.94 -20.79
CA CYS A 131 26.69 14.47 -19.93
C CYS A 131 28.04 14.94 -20.49
N ILE A 132 28.67 15.88 -19.78
CA ILE A 132 30.05 16.29 -20.04
C ILE A 132 30.97 15.20 -19.49
N GLY A 133 31.78 14.62 -20.37
CA GLY A 133 32.84 13.69 -19.97
C GLY A 133 33.95 14.39 -19.17
N PRO A 134 34.91 13.65 -18.59
CA PRO A 134 35.98 14.23 -17.78
C PRO A 134 36.87 15.24 -18.53
N SER A 135 36.75 15.33 -19.86
CA SER A 135 37.53 16.22 -20.72
C SER A 135 36.84 17.54 -21.11
N GLY A 136 35.59 17.79 -20.67
CA GLY A 136 34.83 18.97 -21.12
C GLY A 136 34.10 18.76 -22.44
#